data_AF-A0A0N1K6V7-F1
#
_entry.id   AF-A0A0N1K6V7-F1
#
_cell.length_a   1.000
_cell.length_b   1.000
_cell.length_c   1.000
_cell.angle_alpha   90.00
_cell.angle_beta   90.00
_cell.angle_gamma   90.00
#
_symmetry.space_group_name_H-M   'P 1'
#
loop_
_entity.id
_entity.type
_entity.pdbx_description
1 polymer ?
#
loop_
_entity_poly.entity_id
_entity_poly.type
_entity_poly.pdbx_seq_one_letter_code
_entity_poly.pdbx_strand_id
1 'polypeptide(L)' 'RELVGSRLGMSADAVDEGLGYYDLGLGSADLLDLVGKLEGRLSVELSPTVMFEHRTIAELAAWLEPQLPAGAV' A
#
# COMPACT_ATOMS: atom_id res chain seq x y z
N ARG A 1 2.59 -1.27 5.13
CA ARG A 1 3.51 -2.41 5.43
C ARG A 1 2.81 -3.72 5.81
N GLU A 2 1.92 -3.80 6.80
CA GLU A 2 1.37 -5.09 7.28
C GLU A 2 0.62 -5.92 6.23
N LEU A 3 -0.22 -5.26 5.42
CA LEU A 3 -0.96 -5.92 4.35
C LEU A 3 -0.02 -6.50 3.28
N VAL A 4 1.04 -5.75 2.97
CA VAL A 4 2.08 -6.18 2.02
C VAL A 4 2.89 -7.35 2.57
N GLY A 5 3.34 -7.27 3.82
CA GLY A 5 4.08 -8.36 4.46
C GLY A 5 3.26 -9.64 4.54
N SER A 6 1.99 -9.54 4.93
CA SER A 6 1.05 -10.67 4.93
C SER A 6 0.86 -11.30 3.54
N ARG A 7 0.85 -10.47 2.49
CA ARG A 7 0.70 -10.94 1.10
C ARG A 7 1.95 -11.66 0.60
N LEU A 8 3.13 -11.12 0.95
CA LEU A 8 4.43 -11.65 0.55
C LEU A 8 4.92 -12.78 1.46
N GLY A 9 4.22 -13.09 2.54
CA GLY A 9 4.64 -14.09 3.53
C GLY A 9 5.86 -13.68 4.34
N MET A 10 6.13 -12.37 4.46
CA MET A 10 7.25 -11.81 5.22
C MET A 10 6.75 -10.90 6.35
N SER A 11 7.59 -10.67 7.35
CA SER A 11 7.29 -9.72 8.42
C SER A 11 7.18 -8.30 7.87
N ALA A 12 6.25 -7.50 8.43
CA ALA A 12 6.05 -6.11 8.02
C ALA A 12 7.29 -5.22 8.19
N ASP A 13 8.23 -5.63 9.04
CA ASP A 13 9.53 -4.98 9.26
C ASP A 13 10.55 -5.29 8.16
N ALA A 14 10.42 -6.47 7.51
CA ALA A 14 11.25 -6.87 6.38
C ALA A 14 10.72 -6.31 5.04
N VAL A 15 9.53 -5.72 5.04
CA VAL A 15 8.97 -5.06 3.86
C VAL A 15 9.66 -3.71 3.70
N ASP A 16 10.52 -3.62 2.70
CA ASP A 16 11.16 -2.36 2.33
C ASP A 16 10.15 -1.45 1.63
N GLU A 17 9.89 -0.29 2.21
CA GLU A 17 8.92 0.67 1.71
C GLU A 17 9.44 1.55 0.58
N GLY A 18 10.76 1.59 0.38
CA GLY A 18 11.42 2.26 -0.75
C GLY A 18 11.51 1.37 -1.99
N LEU A 19 11.32 0.06 -1.83
CA LEU A 19 11.24 -0.88 -2.94
C LEU A 19 9.89 -0.80 -3.66
N GLY A 20 9.96 -0.86 -4.98
CA GLY A 20 8.78 -0.85 -5.82
C GLY A 20 7.94 -2.10 -5.60
N TYR A 21 6.61 -2.00 -5.70
CA TYR A 21 5.72 -3.14 -5.50
C TYR A 21 6.09 -4.36 -6.36
N TYR A 22 6.42 -4.12 -7.62
CA TYR A 22 6.86 -5.16 -8.54
C TYR A 22 8.20 -5.79 -8.13
N ASP A 23 9.10 -5.00 -7.54
CA ASP A 23 10.40 -5.47 -7.06
C ASP A 23 10.24 -6.32 -5.79
N LEU A 24 9.28 -5.95 -4.94
CA LEU A 24 8.81 -6.77 -3.81
C LEU A 24 8.11 -8.07 -4.25
N GLY A 25 7.79 -8.22 -5.54
CA GLY A 25 7.08 -9.39 -6.08
C GLY A 25 5.55 -9.26 -6.10
N LEU A 26 4.99 -8.06 -5.87
CA LEU A 26 3.56 -7.79 -6.02
C LEU A 26 3.21 -7.57 -7.50
N GLY A 27 2.22 -8.32 -7.99
CA GLY A 27 1.67 -8.12 -9.32
C GLY A 27 0.52 -7.10 -9.33
N SER A 28 0.06 -6.73 -10.53
CA SER A 28 -1.09 -5.83 -10.68
C SER A 28 -2.34 -6.32 -9.95
N ALA A 29 -2.57 -7.64 -9.92
CA ALA A 29 -3.70 -8.23 -9.18
C ALA A 29 -3.57 -8.04 -7.65
N ASP A 30 -2.35 -8.14 -7.11
CA ASP A 30 -2.09 -7.88 -5.70
C ASP A 30 -2.26 -6.41 -5.35
N LEU A 31 -1.89 -5.50 -6.25
CA LEU A 31 -2.13 -4.07 -6.10
C LEU A 31 -3.62 -3.73 -6.05
N LEU A 32 -4.42 -4.29 -6.97
CA LEU A 32 -5.88 -4.12 -6.98
C LEU A 32 -6.54 -4.65 -5.69
N ASP A 33 -6.09 -5.80 -5.18
CA ASP A 33 -6.56 -6.34 -3.90
C ASP A 33 -6.13 -5.46 -2.70
N LEU A 34 -4.90 -4.95 -2.72
CA LEU A 34 -4.38 -4.04 -1.69
C LEU A 34 -5.17 -2.74 -1.66
N VAL A 35 -5.49 -2.16 -2.82
CA VAL A 35 -6.31 -0.95 -2.95
C VAL A 35 -7.64 -1.16 -2.25
N GLY A 36 -8.43 -2.17 -2.64
CA GLY A 36 -9.74 -2.39 -2.04
C GLY A 36 -9.67 -2.64 -0.52
N LYS A 37 -8.61 -3.30 -0.03
CA LYS A 37 -8.39 -3.50 1.42
C LYS A 37 -8.01 -2.21 2.14
N LEU A 38 -7.18 -1.37 1.54
CA LEU A 38 -6.83 -0.07 2.10
C LEU A 38 -8.04 0.85 2.13
N GLU A 39 -8.81 0.93 1.04
CA GLU A 39 -10.04 1.74 0.95
C GLU A 39 -11.00 1.39 2.08
N GLY A 40 -11.28 0.10 2.28
CA GLY A 40 -12.17 -0.37 3.33
C GLY A 40 -11.63 -0.15 4.75
N ARG A 41 -10.30 -0.20 4.96
CA ARG A 41 -9.68 -0.01 6.28
C ARG A 41 -9.54 1.46 6.66
N LEU A 42 -9.09 2.27 5.72
CA LEU A 42 -8.78 3.68 5.93
C LEU A 42 -9.99 4.57 5.65
N SER A 43 -11.06 4.00 5.08
CA SER A 43 -12.28 4.69 4.68
C SER A 43 -11.97 5.85 3.71
N VAL A 44 -11.01 5.63 2.82
CA VAL A 44 -10.56 6.57 1.77
C VAL A 44 -10.87 5.98 0.40
N GLU A 45 -11.00 6.82 -0.62
CA GLU A 45 -11.08 6.37 -2.02
C GLU A 45 -9.68 6.32 -2.62
N LEU A 46 -9.25 5.13 -3.04
CA LEU A 46 -7.97 4.90 -3.70
C LEU A 46 -8.22 4.41 -5.11
N SER A 47 -7.84 5.21 -6.09
CA SER A 47 -7.86 4.74 -7.47
C SER A 47 -6.70 3.77 -7.72
N PRO A 48 -6.91 2.66 -8.45
CA PRO A 48 -5.82 1.75 -8.80
C PRO A 48 -4.71 2.43 -9.59
N THR A 49 -5.01 3.52 -10.32
CA THR A 49 -4.02 4.39 -10.98
C THR A 49 -2.99 4.97 -10.00
N VAL A 50 -3.38 5.30 -8.77
CA VAL A 50 -2.48 5.79 -7.72
C VAL A 50 -1.40 4.76 -7.41
N MET A 51 -1.72 3.45 -7.40
CA MET A 51 -0.69 2.41 -7.22
C MET A 51 0.30 2.33 -8.40
N PHE A 52 -0.13 2.72 -9.60
CA PHE A 52 0.75 2.79 -10.77
C PHE A 52 1.61 4.06 -10.79
N GLU A 53 1.08 5.18 -10.30
CA GLU A 53 1.79 6.44 -10.15
C GLU A 53 2.80 6.38 -9.00
N HIS A 54 2.36 5.90 -7.83
CA HIS A 54 3.14 5.72 -6.61
C HIS A 54 3.62 4.28 -6.51
N ARG A 55 4.74 3.98 -7.17
CA ARG A 55 5.21 2.59 -7.34
C ARG A 55 5.78 1.97 -6.06
N THR A 56 5.92 2.73 -4.99
CA THR A 56 6.50 2.32 -3.71
C THR A 56 5.51 2.57 -2.56
N ILE A 57 5.67 1.81 -1.46
CA ILE A 57 4.84 1.98 -0.26
C ILE A 57 5.07 3.37 0.35
N ALA A 58 6.31 3.86 0.34
CA ALA A 58 6.67 5.17 0.88
C ALA A 58 5.96 6.31 0.13
N GLU A 59 5.93 6.28 -1.22
CA GLU A 59 5.22 7.28 -2.02
C GLU A 59 3.71 7.23 -1.78
N LEU A 60 3.14 6.04 -1.71
CA LEU A 60 1.70 5.88 -1.42
C LEU A 60 1.38 6.35 0.00
N ALA A 61 2.21 6.02 0.98
CA ALA A 61 2.05 6.45 2.36
C ALA A 61 2.07 7.98 2.46
N ALA A 62 3.07 8.64 1.84
CA ALA A 62 3.15 10.09 1.80
C ALA A 62 1.94 10.75 1.12
N TRP A 63 1.37 10.10 0.11
CA TRP A 63 0.14 10.55 -0.54
C TRP A 63 -1.11 10.34 0.34
N LEU A 64 -1.15 9.26 1.12
CA LEU A 64 -2.23 8.94 2.06
C LEU A 64 -2.19 9.78 3.35
N GLU A 65 -1.01 10.13 3.86
CA GLU A 65 -0.82 10.92 5.09
C GLU A 65 -1.78 12.12 5.22
N PRO A 66 -1.96 13.00 4.21
CA PRO A 66 -2.90 14.12 4.29
C PRO A 66 -4.38 13.72 4.20
N GLN A 67 -4.70 12.53 3.70
CA GLN A 67 -6.07 12.03 3.53
C GLN A 67 -6.55 11.22 4.73
N LEU A 68 -5.62 10.72 5.55
CA LEU A 68 -5.94 10.00 6.76
C LEU A 68 -6.48 10.97 7.82
N PRO A 69 -7.64 10.65 8.45
CA PRO A 69 -8.08 11.40 9.61
C PRO A 69 -7.04 11.23 10.73
N ALA A 70 -6.72 12.32 11.43
CA ALA A 70 -5.62 12.44 12.41
C ALA A 70 -5.70 11.53 13.67
N GLY A 71 -6.42 10.42 13.62
CA GLY A 71 -6.57 9.45 14.72
C GLY A 71 -6.62 7.99 14.29
N ALA A 72 -6.27 7.66 13.04
CA ALA A 72 -6.17 6.28 12.58
C ALA A 72 -4.74 5.73 12.78
N VAL A 73 -4.33 5.51 14.03
CA VAL A 73 -3.11 4.75 14.39
C VAL A 73 -3.39 3.74 15.48
#